data_AF-A0A6G6X0C3-F1
#
_entry.id   AF-A0A6G6X0C3-F1
#
_cell.length_a   1.000
_cell.length_b   1.000
_cell.length_c   1.000
_cell.angle_alpha   90.00
_cell.angle_beta   90.00
_cell.angle_gamma   90.00
#
_symmetry.space_group_name_H-M   'P 1'
#
loop_
_entity.id
_entity.type
_entity.pdbx_description
1 polymer ?
#
loop_
_entity_poly.entity_id
_entity_poly.type
_entity_poly.pdbx_seq_one_letter_code
_entity_poly.pdbx_strand_id
1 'polypeptide(L)'
;MSVTGRAFVEQMLLSTGRPTLVLPRKGGTSAVAELVIVGWSGKRESARAAFDSVPLLTGANEVRVVWVDPEMEHPRPGSLLGADLATALSRHGVKAVIEPLSTGGRGGRRGPTDQDIG
;
A
#
# COMPACT_ATOMS: atom_id res chain seq x y z
N MET A 1 -20.17 -8.40 24.33
CA MET A 1 -18.89 -7.68 24.17
C MET A 1 -18.75 -7.35 22.69
N SER A 2 -19.11 -6.13 22.29
CA SER A 2 -19.08 -5.72 20.88
C SER A 2 -17.65 -5.30 20.54
N VAL A 3 -16.92 -6.13 19.80
CA VAL A 3 -15.66 -5.70 19.22
C VAL A 3 -16.01 -4.85 18.01
N THR A 4 -15.84 -3.54 18.14
CA THR A 4 -15.97 -2.60 17.04
C THR A 4 -15.08 -3.07 15.88
N GLY A 5 -15.68 -3.40 14.73
CA GLY A 5 -15.05 -4.26 13.70
C GLY A 5 -13.67 -3.82 13.20
N ARG A 6 -13.32 -2.53 13.29
CA ARG A 6 -11.99 -2.02 12.92
C ARG A 6 -10.87 -2.57 13.79
N ALA A 7 -11.03 -2.53 15.12
CA ALA A 7 -10.01 -2.98 16.05
C ALA A 7 -9.76 -4.49 15.92
N PHE A 8 -10.81 -5.26 15.64
CA PHE A 8 -10.71 -6.69 15.34
C PHE A 8 -9.88 -6.96 14.07
N VAL A 9 -10.17 -6.24 12.99
CA VAL A 9 -9.45 -6.38 11.71
C VAL A 9 -7.98 -6.03 11.88
N GLU A 10 -7.67 -4.90 12.52
CA GLU A 10 -6.29 -4.48 12.78
C GLU A 10 -5.53 -5.53 13.60
N GLN A 11 -6.13 -6.06 14.67
CA GLN A 11 -5.53 -7.11 15.48
C GLN A 11 -5.29 -8.39 14.68
N MET A 12 -6.25 -8.81 13.85
CA MET A 12 -6.08 -9.99 12.99
C MET A 12 -4.97 -9.79 11.95
N LEU A 13 -4.93 -8.62 11.29
CA LEU A 13 -3.88 -8.31 10.30
C LEU A 13 -2.47 -8.33 10.91
N LEU A 14 -2.32 -7.88 12.17
CA LEU A 14 -1.02 -7.81 12.83
C LEU A 14 -0.61 -9.10 13.53
N SER A 15 -1.56 -9.92 13.99
CA SER A 15 -1.28 -11.16 14.71
C SER A 15 -1.16 -12.39 13.81
N THR A 16 -1.71 -12.34 12.60
CA THR A 16 -1.66 -13.46 11.67
C THR A 16 -0.31 -13.53 10.93
N GLY A 17 0.26 -14.73 10.83
CA GLY A 17 1.48 -14.98 10.06
C GLY A 17 1.24 -15.14 8.55
N ARG A 18 0.00 -14.99 8.07
CA ARG A 18 -0.42 -15.30 6.70
C ARG A 18 -1.23 -14.16 6.08
N PRO A 19 -1.29 -14.09 4.73
CA PRO A 19 -2.12 -13.11 4.05
C PRO A 19 -3.58 -13.20 4.51
N THR A 20 -4.24 -12.05 4.74
CA THR A 20 -5.63 -11.98 5.17
C THR A 20 -6.45 -11.12 4.19
N LEU A 21 -7.62 -11.62 3.80
CA LEU A 21 -8.55 -10.92 2.90
C LEU A 21 -9.77 -10.44 3.68
N VAL A 22 -10.00 -9.12 3.67
CA VAL A 22 -11.16 -8.50 4.31
C VAL A 22 -12.18 -8.16 3.22
N LEU A 23 -13.39 -8.70 3.36
CA LEU A 23 -14.48 -8.48 2.41
C LEU A 23 -15.58 -7.59 3.04
N PRO A 24 -16.21 -6.71 2.25
CA PRO A 24 -17.38 -5.98 2.73
C PRO A 24 -18.52 -6.94 3.04
N ARG A 25 -19.33 -6.63 4.07
CA ARG A 25 -20.46 -7.48 4.49
C ARG A 25 -21.55 -7.64 3.41
N LYS A 26 -21.66 -6.66 2.50
CA LYS A 26 -22.64 -6.63 1.41
C LYS A 26 -21.92 -6.25 0.11
N GLY A 27 -22.40 -6.80 -0.99
CA GLY A 27 -21.78 -6.68 -2.31
C GLY A 27 -21.16 -8.02 -2.71
N GLY A 28 -21.50 -8.50 -3.90
CA GLY A 28 -20.82 -9.67 -4.47
C GLY A 28 -19.40 -9.30 -4.84
N THR A 29 -18.45 -10.17 -4.54
CA THR A 29 -17.10 -10.07 -5.10
C THR A 29 -17.15 -10.59 -6.53
N SER A 30 -16.96 -9.72 -7.53
CA SER A 30 -16.65 -10.20 -8.89
C SER A 30 -15.42 -11.10 -8.83
N ALA A 31 -15.43 -12.21 -9.57
CA ALA A 31 -14.36 -13.20 -9.56
C ALA A 31 -13.03 -12.67 -10.14
N VAL A 32 -13.07 -11.53 -10.85
CA VAL A 32 -11.89 -10.89 -11.44
C VAL A 32 -11.83 -9.44 -10.99
N ALA A 33 -10.72 -9.06 -10.36
CA ALA A 33 -10.45 -7.67 -10.04
C ALA A 33 -10.04 -6.93 -11.34
N GLU A 34 -10.90 -6.04 -11.82
CA GLU A 34 -10.58 -5.20 -12.98
C GLU A 34 -9.37 -4.31 -12.70
N LEU A 35 -9.32 -3.74 -11.50
CA LEU A 35 -8.23 -2.90 -11.02
C LEU A 35 -7.84 -3.32 -9.60
N VAL A 36 -6.56 -3.60 -9.40
CA VAL A 36 -5.97 -3.79 -8.07
C VAL A 36 -5.02 -2.64 -7.75
N ILE A 37 -5.21 -2.03 -6.57
CA ILE A 37 -4.34 -1.00 -6.04
C ILE A 37 -3.51 -1.58 -4.91
N VAL A 38 -2.19 -1.49 -5.04
CA VAL A 38 -1.21 -1.85 -4.01
C VAL A 38 -0.69 -0.56 -3.39
N GLY A 39 -1.01 -0.33 -2.11
CA GLY A 39 -0.43 0.78 -1.36
C GLY A 39 1.04 0.50 -1.02
N TRP A 40 1.91 1.42 -1.41
CA TRP A 40 3.36 1.28 -1.24
C TRP A 40 3.93 2.36 -0.33
N SER A 41 4.85 1.96 0.55
CA SER A 41 5.56 2.87 1.47
C SER A 41 7.07 2.59 1.53
N GLY A 42 7.60 1.71 0.66
CA GLY A 42 9.01 1.34 0.67
C GLY A 42 9.47 0.51 1.89
N LYS A 43 8.56 0.17 2.81
CA LYS A 43 8.86 -0.57 4.05
C LYS A 43 8.61 -2.07 3.92
N ARG A 44 9.18 -2.85 4.85
CA ARG A 44 9.12 -4.31 4.88
C ARG A 44 7.69 -4.84 4.83
N GLU A 45 6.77 -4.18 5.52
CA GLU A 45 5.35 -4.55 5.60
C GLU A 45 4.67 -4.40 4.24
N SER A 46 4.95 -3.32 3.51
CA SER A 46 4.41 -3.10 2.16
C SER A 46 4.97 -4.09 1.13
N ALA A 47 6.26 -4.44 1.24
CA ALA A 47 6.87 -5.50 0.42
C ALA A 47 6.19 -6.84 0.68
N ARG A 48 6.05 -7.22 1.95
CA ARG A 48 5.36 -8.45 2.35
C ARG A 48 3.94 -8.49 1.79
N ALA A 49 3.15 -7.44 1.98
CA ALA A 49 1.78 -7.37 1.49
C ALA A 49 1.68 -7.50 -0.04
N ALA A 50 2.60 -6.88 -0.80
CA ALA A 50 2.64 -6.99 -2.25
C ALA A 50 2.93 -8.42 -2.72
N PHE A 51 3.92 -9.10 -2.13
CA PHE A 51 4.25 -10.48 -2.47
C PHE A 51 3.19 -11.49 -2.01
N ASP A 52 2.61 -11.28 -0.83
CA ASP A 52 1.50 -12.06 -0.29
C ASP A 52 0.25 -12.00 -1.20
N SER A 53 0.13 -10.93 -1.99
CA SER A 53 -1.00 -10.70 -2.90
C SER A 53 -0.78 -11.24 -4.32
N VAL A 54 0.41 -11.76 -4.66
CA VAL A 54 0.74 -12.20 -6.05
C VAL A 54 -0.34 -13.07 -6.70
N PRO A 55 -0.91 -14.09 -6.03
CA PRO A 55 -1.98 -14.90 -6.64
C PRO A 55 -3.21 -14.09 -7.07
N LEU A 56 -3.54 -13.02 -6.35
CA LEU A 56 -4.63 -12.10 -6.69
C LEU A 56 -4.21 -11.14 -7.81
N LEU A 57 -2.96 -10.66 -7.77
CA LEU A 57 -2.42 -9.70 -8.75
C LEU A 57 -2.27 -10.32 -10.14
N THR A 58 -1.90 -11.60 -10.24
CA THR A 58 -1.74 -12.30 -11.52
C THR A 58 -3.07 -12.44 -12.27
N GLY A 59 -4.21 -12.47 -11.56
CA GLY A 59 -5.54 -12.54 -12.15
C GLY A 59 -6.16 -11.18 -12.49
N ALA A 60 -5.50 -10.08 -12.16
CA ALA A 60 -6.03 -8.73 -12.38
C ALA A 60 -5.78 -8.23 -13.82
N ASN A 61 -6.72 -7.46 -14.36
CA ASN A 61 -6.51 -6.80 -15.66
C ASN A 61 -5.48 -5.66 -15.54
N GLU A 62 -5.53 -4.91 -14.45
CA GLU A 62 -4.65 -3.78 -14.18
C GLU A 62 -4.18 -3.79 -12.72
N VAL A 63 -2.87 -3.58 -12.51
CA VAL A 63 -2.27 -3.44 -11.18
C VAL A 63 -1.53 -2.11 -11.09
N ARG A 64 -1.90 -1.32 -10.08
CA ARG A 64 -1.26 -0.03 -9.78
C ARG A 64 -0.60 -0.08 -8.42
N VAL A 65 0.68 0.27 -8.37
CA VAL A 65 1.42 0.44 -7.13
C VAL A 65 1.43 1.93 -6.82
N VAL A 66 0.64 2.32 -5.83
CA VAL A 66 0.43 3.71 -5.46
C VAL A 66 1.33 4.08 -4.30
N TRP A 67 2.15 5.11 -4.48
CA TRP A 67 2.96 5.67 -3.41
C TRP A 67 2.55 7.12 -3.14
N VAL A 68 2.04 7.37 -1.95
CA VAL A 68 1.61 8.71 -1.52
C VAL A 68 2.79 9.49 -0.96
N ASP A 69 3.00 10.71 -1.46
CA ASP A 69 4.03 11.66 -1.03
C ASP A 69 5.45 11.06 -0.88
N PRO A 70 5.99 10.36 -1.90
CA PRO A 70 7.27 9.66 -1.82
C PRO A 70 8.45 10.58 -1.43
N GLU A 71 8.40 11.85 -1.86
CA GLU A 71 9.45 12.84 -1.56
C GLU A 71 9.51 13.22 -0.07
N MET A 72 8.39 13.13 0.66
CA MET A 72 8.36 13.43 2.09
C MET A 72 8.89 12.28 2.95
N GLU A 73 8.72 11.03 2.50
CA GLU A 73 9.13 9.84 3.25
C GLU A 73 10.59 9.44 2.97
N HIS A 74 11.13 9.72 1.77
CA HIS A 74 12.47 9.34 1.37
C HIS A 74 13.22 10.49 0.68
N PRO A 75 14.04 11.27 1.41
CA PRO A 75 14.78 12.40 0.86
C PRO A 75 15.93 12.02 -0.11
N ARG A 76 16.07 10.73 -0.50
CA ARG A 76 17.15 10.30 -1.40
C ARG A 76 16.72 10.48 -2.85
N PRO A 77 17.31 11.43 -3.59
CA PRO A 77 17.03 11.58 -5.01
C PRO A 77 17.45 10.31 -5.76
N GLY A 78 16.57 9.77 -6.61
CA GLY A 78 16.90 8.64 -7.49
C GLY A 78 16.65 7.24 -6.92
N SER A 79 16.09 7.12 -5.73
CA SER A 79 15.66 5.83 -5.18
C SER A 79 14.36 5.40 -5.85
N LEU A 80 14.44 4.65 -6.95
CA LEU A 80 13.30 4.06 -7.66
C LEU A 80 12.65 2.91 -6.84
N LEU A 81 12.37 3.09 -5.55
CA LEU A 81 11.95 2.00 -4.65
C LEU A 81 10.58 1.41 -5.05
N GLY A 82 9.83 2.05 -5.95
CA GLY A 82 8.69 1.44 -6.64
C GLY A 82 9.09 0.58 -7.84
N ALA A 83 10.09 0.99 -8.64
CA ALA A 83 10.50 0.26 -9.84
C ALA A 83 11.12 -1.11 -9.53
N ASP A 84 11.84 -1.23 -8.40
CA ASP A 84 12.34 -2.53 -7.94
C ASP A 84 11.20 -3.49 -7.62
N LEU A 85 10.11 -2.98 -7.01
CA LEU A 85 8.92 -3.77 -6.75
C LEU A 85 8.22 -4.18 -8.04
N ALA A 86 7.96 -3.24 -8.97
CA ALA A 86 7.35 -3.57 -10.26
C ALA A 86 8.18 -4.61 -11.03
N THR A 87 9.51 -4.47 -11.03
CA THR A 87 10.42 -5.44 -11.63
C THR A 87 10.30 -6.80 -10.96
N ALA A 88 10.28 -6.86 -9.63
CA ALA A 88 10.12 -8.12 -8.91
C ALA A 88 8.76 -8.78 -9.19
N LEU A 89 7.66 -8.01 -9.17
CA LEU A 89 6.32 -8.49 -9.49
C LEU A 89 6.19 -8.97 -10.94
N SER A 90 6.88 -8.33 -11.88
CA SER A 90 6.91 -8.76 -13.29
C SER A 90 7.46 -10.19 -13.47
N ARG A 91 8.40 -10.62 -12.61
CA ARG A 91 8.94 -11.99 -12.61
C ARG A 91 7.90 -13.03 -12.18
N HIS A 92 6.85 -12.59 -11.51
CA HIS A 92 5.69 -13.41 -11.12
C HIS A 92 4.51 -13.26 -12.10
N GLY A 93 4.72 -12.64 -13.27
CA GLY A 93 3.68 -12.45 -14.28
C GLY A 93 2.70 -11.30 -14.00
N VAL A 94 3.00 -10.47 -13.01
CA VAL A 94 2.16 -9.31 -12.65
C VAL A 94 2.59 -8.09 -13.47
N LYS A 95 1.64 -7.48 -14.19
CA LYS A 95 1.85 -6.23 -14.92
C LYS A 95 1.50 -5.03 -14.05
N ALA A 96 2.48 -4.56 -13.28
CA ALA A 96 2.32 -3.44 -12.36
C ALA A 96 2.83 -2.13 -12.95
N VAL A 97 2.05 -1.05 -12.80
CA VAL A 97 2.46 0.33 -13.09
C VAL A 97 2.67 1.07 -11.76
N ILE A 98 3.76 1.84 -11.67
CA ILE A 98 4.02 2.69 -10.49
C ILE A 98 3.34 4.04 -10.68
N GLU A 99 2.49 4.43 -9.73
CA GLU A 99 1.74 5.68 -9.73
C GLU A 99 2.05 6.48 -8.45
N PRO A 100 2.96 7.46 -8.49
CA PRO A 100 3.16 8.37 -7.36
C PRO A 100 1.95 9.31 -7.23
N LEU A 101 1.43 9.46 -6.02
CA LEU A 101 0.33 10.36 -5.70
C LEU A 101 0.83 11.46 -4.76
N SER A 102 0.55 12.72 -5.09
CA SER A 102 0.86 13.85 -4.21
C SER A 102 -0.42 14.34 -3.52
N THR A 103 -0.41 14.49 -2.20
CA THR A 103 -1.58 14.99 -1.44
C THR A 103 -1.74 16.52 -1.49
N GLY A 104 -0.90 17.21 -2.25
CA GLY A 104 -1.03 18.65 -2.51
C GLY A 104 -0.92 19.52 -1.26
N GLY A 105 -0.14 19.10 -0.26
CA GLY A 105 0.09 19.86 0.97
C GLY A 105 -1.06 19.84 1.99
N ARG A 106 -2.09 18.99 1.80
CA ARG A 106 -3.11 18.73 2.83
C ARG A 106 -2.71 17.68 3.86
N GLY A 107 -1.56 17.03 3.68
CA GLY A 107 -0.90 16.20 4.68
C GLY A 107 -0.16 17.05 5.70
N GLY A 108 -0.82 17.36 6.83
CA GLY A 108 -0.22 17.76 8.11
C GLY A 108 1.04 18.64 8.06
N ARG A 109 0.85 19.96 8.08
CA ARG A 109 1.88 20.90 8.56
C ARG A 109 2.33 20.47 9.96
N ARG A 110 3.54 19.91 10.08
CA ARG A 110 4.28 19.96 11.34
C ARG A 110 4.50 21.46 11.61
N GLY A 111 3.84 22.00 12.63
CA GLY A 111 3.99 23.41 13.00
C GLY A 111 5.47 23.73 13.24
N PRO A 112 5.91 24.98 12.99
CA PRO A 112 7.27 25.39 13.27
C PRO A 112 7.60 25.05 14.73
N THR A 113 8.73 24.35 14.92
CA THR A 113 9.26 24.07 16.24
C THR A 113 9.70 25.41 16.83
N ASP A 114 9.22 25.68 18.04
CA ASP A 114 9.41 26.91 18.81
C ASP A 114 10.86 27.03 19.32
N GLN A 115 11.83 27.01 18.41
CA GLN A 115 13.27 27.16 18.70
C GLN A 115 13.91 28.36 17.98
N ASP A 116 13.12 29.21 17.32
CA ASP A 116 13.58 30.44 16.65
C ASP A 116 13.02 31.73 17.29
N ILE A 117 12.60 31.68 18.57
CA ILE A 117 12.40 32.90 19.36
C ILE A 117 13.58 32.98 20.32
N GLY A 118 14.46 33.95 20.07
CA GLY A 118 15.71 34.17 20.79
C GLY A 118 15.57 34.58 22.25
#